data_AF-A0A2N6U139-F1
#
_entry.id   AF-A0A2N6U139-F1
#
_cell.length_a   1.000
_cell.length_b   1.000
_cell.length_c   1.000
_cell.angle_alpha   90.00
_cell.angle_beta   90.00
_cell.angle_gamma   90.00
#
_symmetry.space_group_name_H-M   'P 1'
#
loop_
_entity.id
_entity.type
_entity.pdbx_description
1 polymer ?
#
loop_
_entity_poly.entity_id
_entity_poly.type
_entity_poly.pdbx_seq_one_letter_code
_entity_poly.pdbx_strand_id
1 'polypeptide(L)'
;MDRPDFPFQRVARRLGLPRGDAEVTLRDPERARAAIANAVEAFLAADDARRAGRAPTSAIALDPDFPTGVGMALVGAAVLWEVRELVPQVALRVAKDHHEDGAEDLAASFIALVQESITPGADRELDATAWAAQSLLVDVLQRAGDAAGADVIARDLAAHHIPLDLWRDDDPSLPDDSMAWHGGAFEGGIPPRRDEQALSYEDVHDYMNALVADMRRERDAEQDGPDA
;
A
#
# COMPACT_ATOMS: atom_id res chain seq x y z
N MET A 1 29.61 16.00 1.58
CA MET A 1 30.24 14.67 1.41
C MET A 1 31.09 14.70 0.15
N ASP A 2 32.42 14.60 0.26
CA ASP A 2 33.25 14.32 -0.92
C ASP A 2 33.23 12.81 -1.18
N ARG A 3 32.61 12.40 -2.29
CA ARG A 3 32.58 11.02 -2.77
C ARG A 3 33.28 10.97 -4.13
N PRO A 4 34.62 10.81 -4.17
CA PRO A 4 35.39 10.91 -5.41
C PRO A 4 35.00 9.83 -6.44
N ASP A 5 34.50 8.68 -6.00
CA ASP A 5 34.09 7.58 -6.87
C ASP A 5 32.58 7.58 -7.17
N PHE A 6 31.84 8.62 -6.76
CA PHE A 6 30.40 8.67 -7.00
C PHE A 6 30.11 8.93 -8.47
N PRO A 7 29.27 8.11 -9.14
CA PRO A 7 29.03 8.24 -10.58
C PRO A 7 28.01 9.36 -10.89
N PHE A 8 28.36 10.61 -10.58
CA PHE A 8 27.50 11.80 -10.68
C PHE A 8 26.78 11.91 -12.02
N GLN A 9 27.49 11.73 -13.13
CA GLN A 9 26.92 11.84 -14.47
C GLN A 9 25.89 10.74 -14.78
N ARG A 10 26.08 9.53 -14.24
CA ARG A 10 25.14 8.43 -14.42
C ARG A 10 23.86 8.69 -13.65
N VAL A 11 23.97 9.13 -12.39
CA VAL A 11 22.83 9.46 -11.53
C VAL A 11 22.08 10.67 -12.08
N ALA A 12 22.79 11.73 -12.46
CA ALA A 12 22.20 12.93 -13.05
C ALA A 12 21.39 12.62 -14.31
N ARG A 13 21.89 11.74 -15.19
CA ARG A 13 21.15 11.31 -16.38
C ARG A 13 19.82 10.65 -16.02
N ARG A 14 19.82 9.77 -15.00
CA ARG A 14 18.60 9.08 -14.53
C ARG A 14 17.59 10.03 -13.91
N LEU A 15 18.08 11.06 -13.21
CA LEU A 15 17.24 12.10 -12.60
C LEU A 15 16.83 13.20 -13.58
N GLY A 16 17.19 13.11 -14.86
CA GLY A 16 16.87 14.14 -15.85
C GLY A 16 17.60 15.47 -15.63
N LEU A 17 18.70 15.48 -14.87
CA LEU A 17 19.46 16.69 -14.56
C LEU A 17 20.35 17.13 -15.75
N PRO A 18 20.44 18.44 -16.04
CA PRO A 18 21.35 18.95 -17.05
C PRO A 18 22.81 18.72 -16.65
N ARG A 19 23.64 18.27 -17.60
CA ARG A 19 25.03 17.85 -17.36
C ARG A 19 25.92 18.93 -16.71
N GLY A 20 25.64 20.21 -16.97
CA GLY A 20 26.43 21.34 -16.48
C GLY A 20 26.34 21.56 -14.97
N ASP A 21 25.16 21.29 -14.38
CA ASP A 21 24.87 21.56 -12.96
C ASP A 21 24.68 20.29 -12.13
N ALA A 22 24.77 19.12 -12.78
CA ALA A 22 24.55 17.80 -12.19
C ALA A 22 25.31 17.56 -10.88
N GLU A 23 26.62 17.84 -10.85
CA GLU A 23 27.45 17.58 -9.68
C GLU A 23 27.15 18.56 -8.54
N VAL A 24 26.90 19.83 -8.87
CA VAL A 24 26.53 20.87 -7.89
C VAL A 24 25.20 20.52 -7.22
N THR A 25 24.20 20.15 -8.03
CA THR A 25 22.88 19.72 -7.56
C THR A 25 22.95 18.48 -6.69
N LEU A 26 23.74 17.47 -7.05
CA LEU A 26 23.84 16.22 -6.30
C LEU A 26 24.67 16.33 -5.01
N ARG A 27 25.57 17.32 -4.92
CA ARG A 27 26.35 17.61 -3.70
C ARG A 27 25.55 18.44 -2.70
N ASP A 28 24.57 19.21 -3.16
CA ASP A 28 23.63 19.96 -2.32
C ASP A 28 22.47 19.02 -1.91
N PRO A 29 22.33 18.67 -0.61
CA PRO A 29 21.30 17.74 -0.16
C PRO A 29 19.89 18.19 -0.54
N GLU A 30 19.54 19.46 -0.36
CA GLU A 30 18.19 19.96 -0.62
C GLU A 30 17.87 19.92 -2.11
N ARG A 31 18.81 20.35 -2.96
CA ARG A 31 18.62 20.29 -4.41
C ARG A 31 18.56 18.85 -4.92
N ALA A 32 19.35 17.95 -4.34
CA ALA A 32 19.30 16.53 -4.68
C ALA A 32 17.96 15.90 -4.31
N ARG A 33 17.42 16.19 -3.11
CA ARG A 33 16.10 15.72 -2.68
C ARG A 33 15.00 16.22 -3.62
N ALA A 34 15.01 17.51 -3.97
CA ALA A 34 14.06 18.09 -4.92
C ALA A 34 14.17 17.45 -6.32
N ALA A 35 15.39 17.19 -6.80
CA ALA A 35 15.61 16.51 -8.06
C ALA A 35 15.07 15.07 -8.06
N ILE A 36 15.25 14.34 -6.96
CA ILE A 36 14.72 12.99 -6.78
C ILE A 36 13.20 13.02 -6.76
N ALA A 37 12.58 13.93 -6.01
CA ALA A 37 11.12 14.08 -5.97
C ALA A 37 10.52 14.32 -7.37
N ASN A 38 11.09 15.27 -8.12
CA ASN A 38 10.65 15.55 -9.49
C ASN A 38 10.84 14.34 -10.43
N ALA A 39 11.94 13.59 -10.26
CA ALA A 39 12.19 12.40 -11.08
C ALA A 39 11.24 11.25 -10.74
N VAL A 40 10.88 11.08 -9.46
CA VAL A 40 9.88 10.11 -9.01
C VAL A 40 8.49 10.46 -9.55
N GLU A 41 8.08 11.72 -9.45
CA GLU A 41 6.80 12.17 -10.02
C GLU A 41 6.74 11.92 -11.54
N ALA A 42 7.81 12.28 -12.26
CA ALA A 42 7.91 12.03 -13.69
C ALA A 42 7.92 10.53 -14.04
N PHE A 43 8.52 9.69 -13.19
CA PHE A 43 8.52 8.24 -13.33
C PHE A 43 7.13 7.66 -13.15
N LEU A 44 6.42 8.01 -12.06
CA LEU A 44 5.08 7.48 -11.78
C LEU A 44 4.11 7.86 -12.91
N ALA A 45 4.10 9.13 -13.33
CA ALA A 45 3.27 9.58 -14.44
C ALA A 45 3.61 8.87 -15.78
N ALA A 46 4.89 8.60 -16.04
CA ALA A 46 5.32 7.86 -17.21
C ALA A 46 4.89 6.39 -17.16
N ASP A 47 4.97 5.76 -15.98
CA ASP A 47 4.64 4.36 -15.80
C ASP A 47 3.12 4.13 -15.85
N ASP A 48 2.32 5.04 -15.30
CA ASP A 48 0.87 5.09 -15.48
C ASP A 48 0.49 5.31 -16.95
N ALA A 49 1.23 6.14 -17.68
CA ALA A 49 1.01 6.30 -19.11
C ALA A 49 1.29 5.00 -19.88
N ARG A 50 2.40 4.31 -19.55
CA ARG A 50 2.79 3.04 -20.16
C ARG A 50 1.78 1.94 -19.88
N ARG A 51 1.35 1.74 -18.63
CA ARG A 51 0.37 0.69 -18.27
C ARG A 51 -1.01 0.95 -18.88
N ALA A 52 -1.38 2.22 -19.07
CA ALA A 52 -2.54 2.61 -19.88
C ALA A 52 -2.36 2.46 -21.41
N GLY A 53 -1.23 1.90 -21.89
CA GLY A 53 -0.95 1.69 -23.31
C GLY A 53 -0.65 2.96 -24.12
N ARG A 54 -0.35 4.08 -23.45
CA ARG A 54 -0.02 5.36 -24.12
C ARG A 54 1.44 5.38 -24.57
N ALA A 55 1.70 6.12 -25.66
CA ALA A 55 3.05 6.30 -26.17
C ALA A 55 3.93 7.10 -25.19
N PRO A 56 5.24 6.82 -25.10
CA PRO A 56 6.16 7.54 -24.22
C PRO A 56 6.33 8.99 -24.69
N THR A 57 6.17 9.94 -23.76
CA THR A 57 6.27 11.39 -24.03
C THR A 57 7.35 12.10 -23.22
N SER A 58 7.90 11.45 -22.20
CA SER A 58 8.92 12.00 -21.31
C SER A 58 10.28 11.37 -21.55
N ALA A 59 11.35 12.08 -21.20
CA ALA A 59 12.71 11.56 -21.33
C ALA A 59 12.93 10.29 -20.48
N ILE A 60 12.28 10.20 -19.31
CA ILE A 60 12.36 9.04 -18.42
C ILE A 60 11.68 7.80 -19.02
N ALA A 61 10.57 7.98 -19.74
CA ALA A 61 9.85 6.89 -20.43
C ALA A 61 10.60 6.36 -21.67
N LEU A 62 11.52 7.15 -22.22
CA LEU A 62 12.35 6.78 -23.37
C LEU A 62 13.67 6.11 -22.96
N ASP A 63 13.94 5.99 -21.66
CA ASP A 63 15.14 5.33 -21.17
C ASP A 63 15.05 3.81 -21.47
N PRO A 64 16.11 3.19 -22.01
CA PRO A 64 16.11 1.76 -22.37
C PRO A 64 15.87 0.82 -21.18
N ASP A 65 16.13 1.25 -19.95
CA ASP A 65 15.92 0.44 -18.75
C ASP A 65 14.56 0.74 -18.08
N PHE A 66 13.70 1.55 -18.71
CA PHE A 66 12.35 1.83 -18.23
C PHE A 66 11.42 0.62 -18.49
N PRO A 67 10.52 0.28 -17.56
CA PRO A 67 10.26 0.94 -16.27
C PRO A 67 11.19 0.47 -15.14
N THR A 68 11.48 -0.83 -15.06
CA THR A 68 11.97 -1.49 -13.84
C THR A 68 13.36 -1.01 -13.43
N GLY A 69 14.32 -0.94 -14.35
CA GLY A 69 15.68 -0.49 -14.04
C GLY A 69 15.76 0.98 -13.66
N VAL A 70 14.87 1.83 -14.20
CA VAL A 70 14.72 3.22 -13.77
C VAL A 70 14.13 3.29 -12.36
N GLY A 71 13.07 2.53 -12.08
CA GLY A 71 12.46 2.45 -10.75
C GLY A 71 13.46 2.00 -9.68
N MET A 72 14.24 0.95 -9.94
CA MET A 72 15.31 0.49 -9.04
C MET A 72 16.35 1.59 -8.77
N ALA A 73 16.74 2.34 -9.79
CA ALA A 73 17.69 3.44 -9.64
C ALA A 73 17.13 4.59 -8.79
N LEU A 74 15.83 4.89 -8.93
CA LEU A 74 15.14 5.91 -8.14
C LEU A 74 14.98 5.49 -6.68
N VAL A 75 14.63 4.23 -6.40
CA VAL A 75 14.63 3.67 -5.05
C VAL A 75 16.01 3.82 -4.40
N GLY A 76 17.07 3.42 -5.11
CA GLY A 76 18.44 3.56 -4.61
C GLY A 76 18.84 5.03 -4.35
N ALA A 77 18.41 5.95 -5.21
CA ALA A 77 18.65 7.38 -5.02
C ALA A 77 17.86 7.93 -3.82
N ALA A 78 16.58 7.61 -3.70
CA ALA A 78 15.74 8.04 -2.58
C ALA A 78 16.31 7.57 -1.23
N VAL A 79 16.75 6.32 -1.13
CA VAL A 79 17.42 5.80 0.07
C VAL A 79 18.74 6.54 0.35
N LEU A 80 19.55 6.78 -0.69
CA LEU A 80 20.87 7.40 -0.54
C LEU A 80 20.82 8.86 -0.08
N TRP A 81 19.77 9.59 -0.43
CA TRP A 81 19.55 10.99 -0.05
C TRP A 81 18.47 11.16 1.04
N GLU A 82 18.08 10.07 1.68
CA GLU A 82 17.15 10.03 2.81
C GLU A 82 15.75 10.61 2.49
N VAL A 83 15.27 10.41 1.26
CA VAL A 83 13.92 10.77 0.79
C VAL A 83 13.02 9.54 0.85
N ARG A 84 12.91 8.97 2.06
CA ARG A 84 12.30 7.64 2.27
C ARG A 84 10.80 7.63 2.00
N GLU A 85 10.14 8.76 2.14
CA GLU A 85 8.71 8.95 1.89
C GLU A 85 8.30 8.62 0.44
N LEU A 86 9.23 8.70 -0.52
CA LEU A 86 8.98 8.37 -1.93
C LEU A 86 9.22 6.90 -2.27
N VAL A 87 9.91 6.16 -1.41
CA VAL A 87 10.31 4.77 -1.66
C VAL A 87 9.12 3.83 -1.84
N PRO A 88 8.06 3.86 -1.01
CA PRO A 88 6.99 2.88 -1.07
C PRO A 88 6.32 2.77 -2.44
N GLN A 89 5.96 3.91 -3.04
CA GLN A 89 5.25 3.93 -4.32
C GLN A 89 6.13 3.37 -5.44
N VAL A 90 7.39 3.80 -5.53
CA VAL A 90 8.32 3.31 -6.56
C VAL A 90 8.67 1.83 -6.34
N ALA A 91 8.93 1.42 -5.09
CA ALA A 91 9.26 0.04 -4.75
C ALA A 91 8.11 -0.92 -5.06
N LEU A 92 6.85 -0.52 -4.80
CA LEU A 92 5.69 -1.32 -5.18
C LEU A 92 5.62 -1.51 -6.70
N ARG A 93 5.87 -0.48 -7.50
CA ARG A 93 5.86 -0.56 -8.97
C ARG A 93 6.94 -1.52 -9.48
N VAL A 94 8.14 -1.45 -8.92
CA VAL A 94 9.24 -2.38 -9.24
C VAL A 94 8.92 -3.81 -8.80
N ALA A 95 8.28 -3.99 -7.65
CA ALA A 95 7.86 -5.32 -7.19
C ALA A 95 6.84 -5.95 -8.14
N LYS A 96 5.87 -5.18 -8.63
CA LYS A 96 4.89 -5.64 -9.64
C LYS A 96 5.58 -6.11 -10.90
N ASP A 97 6.48 -5.31 -11.46
CA ASP A 97 7.20 -5.66 -12.69
C ASP A 97 8.01 -6.97 -12.50
N HIS A 98 8.71 -7.13 -11.36
CA HIS A 98 9.44 -8.37 -11.08
C HIS A 98 8.53 -9.59 -10.90
N HIS A 99 7.37 -9.42 -10.28
CA HIS A 99 6.38 -10.48 -10.15
C HIS A 99 5.79 -10.87 -11.51
N GLU A 100 5.55 -9.91 -12.40
CA GLU A 100 5.09 -10.16 -13.78
C GLU A 100 6.15 -10.91 -14.60
N ASP A 101 7.44 -10.63 -14.36
CA ASP A 101 8.58 -11.32 -14.96
C ASP A 101 8.87 -12.70 -14.32
N GLY A 102 8.14 -13.09 -13.26
CA GLY A 102 8.35 -14.35 -12.53
C GLY A 102 9.59 -14.36 -11.62
N ALA A 103 10.14 -13.19 -11.29
CA ALA A 103 11.27 -13.03 -10.39
C ALA A 103 10.80 -12.81 -8.93
N GLU A 104 10.18 -13.84 -8.35
CA GLU A 104 9.49 -13.74 -7.04
C GLU A 104 10.40 -13.32 -5.88
N ASP A 105 11.67 -13.77 -5.86
CA ASP A 105 12.64 -13.36 -4.84
C ASP A 105 12.93 -11.85 -4.88
N LEU A 106 12.99 -11.28 -6.09
CA LEU A 106 13.20 -9.85 -6.28
C LEU A 106 11.92 -9.08 -5.92
N ALA A 107 10.76 -9.56 -6.37
CA ALA A 107 9.47 -8.97 -5.99
C ALA A 107 9.32 -8.91 -4.46
N ALA A 108 9.58 -10.01 -3.76
CA ALA A 108 9.56 -10.10 -2.29
C ALA A 108 10.53 -9.10 -1.64
N SER A 109 11.73 -8.91 -2.20
CA SER A 109 12.71 -7.96 -1.66
C SER A 109 12.23 -6.50 -1.74
N PHE A 110 11.55 -6.11 -2.82
CA PHE A 110 10.98 -4.77 -2.96
C PHE A 110 9.71 -4.59 -2.11
N ILE A 111 8.90 -5.64 -1.94
CA ILE A 111 7.77 -5.63 -0.99
C ILE A 111 8.28 -5.43 0.44
N ALA A 112 9.34 -6.11 0.85
CA ALA A 112 9.94 -5.94 2.17
C ALA A 112 10.40 -4.49 2.39
N LEU A 113 10.94 -3.83 1.35
CA LEU A 113 11.31 -2.42 1.42
C LEU A 113 10.09 -1.49 1.62
N VAL A 114 8.95 -1.81 0.99
CA VAL A 114 7.68 -1.10 1.24
C VAL A 114 7.26 -1.28 2.70
N GLN A 115 7.28 -2.51 3.21
CA GLN A 115 6.89 -2.85 4.59
C GLN A 115 7.81 -2.24 5.66
N GLU A 116 9.09 -2.04 5.36
CA GLU A 116 10.02 -1.31 6.24
C GLU A 116 9.69 0.19 6.29
N SER A 117 9.14 0.72 5.20
CA SER A 117 8.92 2.17 5.03
C SER A 117 7.53 2.62 5.48
N ILE A 118 6.51 1.77 5.30
CA ILE A 118 5.11 2.09 5.65
C ILE A 118 4.40 0.89 6.28
N THR A 119 3.57 1.18 7.28
CA THR A 119 2.73 0.20 7.97
C THR A 119 1.27 0.41 7.57
N PRO A 120 0.52 -0.65 7.21
CA PRO A 120 -0.91 -0.52 6.94
C PRO A 120 -1.67 0.08 8.14
N GLY A 121 -2.52 1.07 7.89
CA GLY A 121 -3.34 1.76 8.88
C GLY A 121 -2.64 2.91 9.63
N ALA A 122 -1.36 3.18 9.33
CA ALA A 122 -0.60 4.23 10.02
C ALA A 122 -0.70 5.60 9.33
N ASP A 123 -0.86 5.62 7.99
CA ASP A 123 -0.94 6.84 7.20
C ASP A 123 -1.96 6.66 6.08
N ARG A 124 -3.06 7.42 6.16
CA ARG A 124 -4.17 7.33 5.22
C ARG A 124 -3.76 7.58 3.77
N GLU A 125 -2.73 8.40 3.53
CA GLU A 125 -2.25 8.68 2.17
C GLU A 125 -1.47 7.51 1.56
N LEU A 126 -0.85 6.67 2.40
CA LEU A 126 0.00 5.57 1.98
C LEU A 126 -0.60 4.18 2.27
N ASP A 127 -1.73 4.14 2.97
CA ASP A 127 -2.43 2.91 3.35
C ASP A 127 -2.74 2.04 2.13
N ALA A 128 -3.20 2.65 1.03
CA ALA A 128 -3.48 1.91 -0.19
C ALA A 128 -2.22 1.24 -0.77
N THR A 129 -1.06 1.90 -0.68
CA THR A 129 0.23 1.35 -1.11
C THR A 129 0.67 0.21 -0.19
N ALA A 130 0.50 0.36 1.13
CA ALA A 130 0.84 -0.67 2.10
C ALA A 130 -0.01 -1.93 1.90
N TRP A 131 -1.32 -1.75 1.72
CA TRP A 131 -2.26 -2.83 1.46
C TRP A 131 -2.04 -3.49 0.10
N ALA A 132 -1.74 -2.72 -0.94
CA ALA A 132 -1.38 -3.26 -2.24
C ALA A 132 -0.13 -4.13 -2.16
N ALA A 133 0.89 -3.73 -1.37
CA ALA A 133 2.08 -4.55 -1.16
C ALA A 133 1.78 -5.87 -0.44
N GLN A 134 0.88 -5.87 0.56
CA GLN A 134 0.43 -7.10 1.22
C GLN A 134 -0.34 -8.01 0.24
N SER A 135 -1.22 -7.45 -0.57
CA SER A 135 -1.97 -8.21 -1.58
C SER A 135 -1.04 -8.83 -2.63
N LEU A 136 0.01 -8.11 -3.06
CA LEU A 136 1.04 -8.66 -3.95
C LEU A 136 1.83 -9.79 -3.27
N LEU A 137 2.15 -9.63 -1.98
CA LEU A 137 2.90 -10.65 -1.24
C LEU A 137 2.16 -11.99 -1.18
N VAL A 138 0.83 -11.97 -1.11
CA VAL A 138 0.01 -13.20 -1.20
C VAL A 138 0.30 -13.93 -2.51
N ASP A 139 0.21 -13.24 -3.65
CA ASP A 139 0.45 -13.86 -4.96
C ASP A 139 1.90 -14.35 -5.11
N VAL A 140 2.88 -13.57 -4.62
CA VAL A 140 4.31 -13.96 -4.60
C VAL A 140 4.52 -15.24 -3.80
N LEU A 141 3.99 -15.33 -2.58
CA LEU A 141 4.14 -16.50 -1.72
C LEU A 141 3.42 -17.73 -2.29
N GLN A 142 2.24 -17.56 -2.88
CA GLN A 142 1.53 -18.64 -3.55
C GLN A 142 2.36 -19.23 -4.70
N ARG A 143 2.96 -18.39 -5.54
CA ARG A 143 3.82 -18.83 -6.65
C ARG A 143 5.14 -19.45 -6.17
N ALA A 144 5.69 -18.95 -5.07
CA ALA A 144 6.87 -19.52 -4.43
C ALA A 144 6.59 -20.85 -3.70
N GLY A 145 5.31 -21.23 -3.55
CA GLY A 145 4.89 -22.48 -2.90
C GLY A 145 4.70 -22.38 -1.38
N ASP A 146 4.73 -21.19 -0.79
CA ASP A 146 4.44 -20.94 0.62
C ASP A 146 2.95 -20.61 0.83
N ALA A 147 2.11 -21.63 0.68
CA ALA A 147 0.67 -21.49 0.87
C ALA A 147 0.28 -21.11 2.32
N ALA A 148 1.08 -21.52 3.31
CA ALA A 148 0.80 -21.23 4.71
C ALA A 148 1.05 -19.75 5.03
N GLY A 149 2.18 -19.20 4.56
CA GLY A 149 2.46 -17.77 4.67
C GLY A 149 1.43 -16.93 3.92
N ALA A 150 1.08 -17.33 2.69
CA ALA A 150 0.05 -16.65 1.90
C ALA A 150 -1.31 -16.61 2.61
N ASP A 151 -1.75 -17.72 3.23
CA ASP A 151 -3.04 -17.79 3.94
C ASP A 151 -3.09 -16.87 5.17
N VAL A 152 -1.98 -16.70 5.88
CA VAL A 152 -1.91 -15.78 7.02
C VAL A 152 -2.20 -14.34 6.56
N ILE A 153 -1.56 -13.91 5.48
CA ILE A 153 -1.72 -12.56 4.94
C ILE A 153 -3.11 -12.41 4.30
N ALA A 154 -3.59 -13.42 3.56
CA ALA A 154 -4.92 -13.39 2.96
C ALA A 154 -6.04 -13.26 4.00
N ARG A 155 -5.90 -13.91 5.16
CA ARG A 155 -6.84 -13.74 6.29
C ARG A 155 -6.79 -12.34 6.87
N ASP A 156 -5.61 -11.73 6.96
CA ASP A 156 -5.46 -10.35 7.44
C ASP A 156 -6.10 -9.35 6.47
N LEU A 157 -5.86 -9.52 5.16
CA LEU A 157 -6.52 -8.72 4.11
C LEU A 157 -8.04 -8.86 4.19
N ALA A 158 -8.55 -10.09 4.34
CA ALA A 158 -9.98 -10.35 4.48
C ALA A 158 -10.57 -9.69 5.75
N ALA A 159 -9.85 -9.73 6.88
CA ALA A 159 -10.28 -9.07 8.11
C ALA A 159 -10.41 -7.55 7.94
N HIS A 160 -9.58 -6.97 7.08
CA HIS A 160 -9.58 -5.54 6.73
C HIS A 160 -10.40 -5.22 5.47
N HIS A 161 -11.14 -6.19 4.91
CA HIS A 161 -11.95 -6.03 3.70
C HIS A 161 -11.14 -5.53 2.47
N ILE A 162 -9.87 -5.90 2.41
CA ILE A 162 -8.98 -5.53 1.31
C ILE A 162 -9.03 -6.59 0.21
N PRO A 163 -9.23 -6.22 -1.07
CA PRO A 163 -9.18 -7.16 -2.19
C PRO A 163 -7.80 -7.83 -2.33
N LEU A 164 -7.79 -9.13 -2.59
CA LEU A 164 -6.54 -9.88 -2.83
C LEU A 164 -5.83 -9.43 -4.12
N ASP A 165 -6.55 -8.85 -5.06
CA ASP A 165 -6.06 -8.35 -6.33
C ASP A 165 -5.83 -6.83 -6.36
N LEU A 166 -5.88 -6.15 -5.21
CA LEU A 166 -5.62 -4.70 -5.09
C LEU A 166 -4.29 -4.29 -5.73
N TRP A 167 -3.26 -5.15 -5.66
CA TRP A 167 -1.97 -4.88 -6.28
C TRP A 167 -2.04 -4.69 -7.80
N ARG A 168 -3.09 -5.19 -8.48
CA ARG A 168 -3.24 -5.02 -9.92
C ARG A 168 -3.63 -3.60 -10.31
N ASP A 169 -4.15 -2.81 -9.37
CA ASP A 169 -4.49 -1.41 -9.63
C ASP A 169 -3.22 -0.59 -9.75
N ASP A 170 -3.09 0.15 -10.86
CA ASP A 170 -1.93 1.00 -11.13
C ASP A 170 -1.79 2.06 -10.04
N ASP A 171 -2.86 2.80 -9.79
CA ASP A 171 -2.98 3.74 -8.67
C ASP A 171 -3.95 3.14 -7.64
N PRO A 172 -3.46 2.36 -6.66
CA PRO A 172 -4.33 1.70 -5.71
C PRO A 172 -5.06 2.76 -4.88
N SER A 173 -6.38 2.79 -4.98
CA SER A 173 -7.24 3.60 -4.14
C SER A 173 -8.07 2.68 -3.26
N LEU A 174 -8.11 2.95 -1.95
CA LEU A 174 -9.05 2.24 -1.08
C LEU A 174 -10.48 2.75 -1.36
N PRO A 175 -11.51 1.88 -1.33
CA PRO A 175 -12.90 2.31 -1.47
C PRO A 175 -13.25 3.42 -0.46
N ASP A 176 -13.91 4.48 -0.94
CA ASP A 176 -14.10 5.76 -0.22
C ASP A 176 -14.96 5.68 1.07
N ASP A 177 -15.63 4.55 1.33
CA ASP A 177 -16.57 4.43 2.44
C ASP A 177 -15.91 4.02 3.76
N SER A 178 -15.20 5.01 4.31
CA SER A 178 -14.86 5.17 5.73
C SER A 178 -16.05 5.11 6.72
N MET A 179 -17.28 4.82 6.26
CA MET A 179 -18.48 4.56 7.08
C MET A 179 -19.03 3.13 6.93
N ALA A 180 -18.61 2.35 5.93
CA ALA A 180 -18.92 0.93 5.79
C ALA A 180 -17.76 0.03 6.30
N TRP A 181 -16.57 0.60 6.43
CA TRP A 181 -15.30 -0.12 6.60
C TRP A 181 -14.81 -0.29 8.05
N HIS A 182 -15.28 0.53 9.00
CA HIS A 182 -15.35 0.06 10.37
C HIS A 182 -16.50 -0.94 10.38
N GLY A 183 -16.18 -2.21 10.15
CA GLY A 183 -17.16 -3.29 10.19
C GLY A 183 -18.12 -3.03 11.33
N GLY A 184 -19.41 -3.24 11.10
CA GLY A 184 -20.49 -3.07 12.07
C GLY A 184 -20.38 -3.95 13.32
N ALA A 185 -19.20 -4.07 13.93
CA ALA A 185 -19.04 -4.05 15.36
C ALA A 185 -19.58 -2.71 15.87
N PHE A 186 -20.90 -2.64 15.98
CA PHE A 186 -21.52 -1.91 17.07
C PHE A 186 -20.71 -2.23 18.35
N GLU A 187 -20.37 -1.21 19.13
CA GLU A 187 -20.21 -1.40 20.57
C GLU A 187 -21.53 -2.03 21.08
N GLY A 188 -21.57 -3.36 21.21
CA GLY A 188 -22.75 -4.14 21.55
C GLY A 188 -22.96 -5.31 20.58
N GLY A 189 -22.37 -6.46 20.89
CA GLY A 189 -22.25 -7.61 19.98
C GLY A 189 -23.59 -8.20 19.50
N ILE A 190 -23.88 -7.97 18.21
CA ILE A 190 -24.90 -8.74 17.48
C ILE A 190 -24.19 -9.45 16.32
N PRO A 191 -24.15 -10.79 16.29
CA PRO A 191 -23.52 -11.51 15.19
C PRO A 191 -24.37 -11.41 13.91
N PRO A 192 -23.76 -11.26 12.72
CA PRO A 192 -24.50 -11.19 11.46
C PRO A 192 -25.15 -12.54 11.13
N ARG A 193 -26.39 -12.50 10.62
CA ARG A 193 -27.07 -13.68 10.07
C ARG A 193 -26.62 -13.94 8.63
N ARG A 194 -26.74 -15.21 8.22
CA ARG A 194 -26.07 -15.81 7.06
C ARG A 194 -26.93 -15.81 5.78
N ASP A 195 -27.95 -14.97 5.70
CA ASP A 195 -29.04 -15.06 4.72
C ASP A 195 -29.24 -13.82 3.82
N GLU A 196 -28.26 -12.90 3.76
CA GLU A 196 -28.14 -11.79 2.78
C GLU A 196 -29.34 -10.84 2.62
N GLN A 197 -30.38 -10.93 3.45
CA GLN A 197 -31.49 -9.96 3.44
C GLN A 197 -31.14 -8.76 4.32
N ALA A 198 -31.22 -7.56 3.76
CA ALA A 198 -31.10 -6.32 4.51
C ALA A 198 -32.21 -6.25 5.58
N LEU A 199 -31.82 -6.00 6.83
CA LEU A 199 -32.74 -5.89 7.96
C LEU A 199 -33.79 -4.81 7.69
N SER A 200 -35.08 -5.16 7.77
CA SER A 200 -36.13 -4.15 7.74
C SER A 200 -36.10 -3.34 9.04
N TYR A 201 -36.52 -2.08 8.98
CA TYR A 201 -36.58 -1.19 10.15
C TYR A 201 -37.43 -1.77 11.29
N GLU A 202 -38.41 -2.60 10.96
CA GLU A 202 -39.30 -3.28 11.91
C GLU A 202 -38.56 -4.39 12.67
N ASP A 203 -37.71 -5.15 11.99
CA ASP A 203 -36.90 -6.23 12.59
C ASP A 203 -35.82 -5.70 13.55
N VAL A 204 -35.23 -4.55 13.23
CA VAL A 204 -34.27 -3.86 14.12
C VAL A 204 -34.96 -3.39 15.39
N HIS A 205 -36.20 -2.90 15.28
CA HIS A 205 -36.97 -2.43 16.43
C HIS A 205 -37.41 -3.59 17.34
N ASP A 206 -37.75 -4.75 16.76
CA ASP A 206 -38.08 -5.95 17.54
C ASP A 206 -36.85 -6.54 18.24
N TYR A 207 -35.68 -6.52 17.59
CA TYR A 207 -34.42 -6.92 18.23
C TYR A 207 -34.04 -5.99 19.39
N MET A 208 -34.14 -4.67 19.18
CA MET A 208 -33.93 -3.66 20.24
C MET A 208 -34.86 -3.88 21.43
N ASN A 209 -36.14 -4.17 21.17
CA ASN A 209 -37.12 -4.46 22.22
C ASN A 209 -36.78 -5.74 22.98
N ALA A 210 -36.34 -6.79 22.29
CA ALA A 210 -35.90 -8.04 22.91
C ALA A 210 -34.65 -7.82 23.79
N LEU A 211 -33.67 -7.05 23.32
CA LEU A 211 -32.45 -6.72 24.05
C LEU A 211 -32.72 -5.90 25.31
N VAL A 212 -33.61 -4.90 25.22
CA VAL A 212 -34.04 -4.10 26.38
C VAL A 212 -34.82 -4.95 27.38
N ALA A 213 -35.62 -5.91 26.92
CA ALA A 213 -36.34 -6.84 27.78
C ALA A 213 -35.40 -7.84 28.49
N ASP A 214 -34.33 -8.29 27.82
CA ASP A 214 -33.30 -9.15 28.41
C ASP A 214 -32.47 -8.40 29.45
N MET A 215 -31.98 -7.19 29.13
CA MET A 215 -31.25 -6.37 30.10
C MET A 215 -32.09 -6.03 31.33
N ARG A 216 -33.41 -5.83 31.18
CA ARG A 216 -34.31 -5.63 32.32
C ARG A 216 -34.43 -6.89 33.17
N ARG A 217 -34.56 -8.06 32.56
CA ARG A 217 -34.59 -9.34 33.27
C ARG A 217 -33.27 -9.66 34.00
N GLU A 218 -32.13 -9.32 33.40
CA GLU A 218 -30.83 -9.46 34.07
C GLU A 218 -30.70 -8.49 35.25
N ARG A 219 -31.15 -7.24 35.10
CA ARG A 219 -31.12 -6.24 36.18
C ARG A 219 -32.05 -6.59 37.36
N ASP A 220 -33.21 -7.16 37.06
CA ASP A 220 -34.16 -7.64 38.07
C ASP A 220 -33.60 -8.88 38.80
N ALA A 221 -32.87 -9.76 38.09
CA ALA A 221 -32.18 -10.90 38.69
C ALA A 221 -30.97 -10.51 39.55
N GLU A 222 -30.30 -9.39 39.24
CA GLU A 222 -29.22 -8.82 40.04
C GLU A 222 -29.71 -8.04 41.27
N GLN A 223 -30.96 -7.54 41.27
CA GLN A 223 -31.55 -6.86 42.43
C GLN A 223 -32.16 -7.81 43.47
N ASP A 224 -32.47 -9.05 43.08
CA ASP A 224 -33.10 -10.06 43.95
C ASP A 224 -32.11 -11.04 44.63
N GLY A 225 -30.82 -10.69 44.77
CA GLY A 225 -29.92 -11.52 45.58
C GLY A 225 -28.61 -10.88 46.06
N PRO A 226 -28.21 -11.09 47.32
CA PRO A 226 -28.99 -10.91 48.55
C PRO A 226 -28.25 -9.94 49.51
N ASP A 227 -28.92 -8.91 50.00
CA ASP A 227 -28.57 -8.26 51.27
C ASP A 227 -29.73 -8.47 52.25
N ALA A 228 -29.43 -9.19 53.34
CA ALA A 228 -30.25 -9.62 54.49
C ALA A 228 -30.95 -10.99 54.42
#